data_AF-A0A2G5B586-F1
#
_entry.id   AF-A0A2G5B586-F1
#
_cell.length_a   1.000
_cell.length_b   1.000
_cell.length_c   1.000
_cell.angle_alpha   90.00
_cell.angle_beta   90.00
_cell.angle_gamma   90.00
#
_symmetry.space_group_name_H-M   'P 1'
#
loop_
_entity.id
_entity.type
_entity.pdbx_description
1 polymer ?
#
loop_
_entity_poly.entity_id
_entity_poly.type
_entity_poly.pdbx_seq_one_letter_code
_entity_poly.pdbx_strand_id
1 'polypeptide(L)'
;MASYNFPLSILKRILYLVVREEILDPTEFKSRLTLLWVCRKWSLILAPLIYSYGVIRCKIKNEPIKTNDTHKSTRLVLTSNIECIRQRNISHRVKHLTIDMSANDVMELLTLLINELDIYNLNWSGVNSIILSVHEKGTSRGPDRALDATIEIKENLANSSLLFLQYLPNITDITIHGFPRRGIAKLFVETLANAYGVQMKKFICFVPLRLTMSHFMSSLTYLHLNVNSEHEHIIPFIFSTTLKQLELVDLPVTFTWRHFSAGVGDRRITFTNLEILELSFEILSSNPLEEQRMISAASGELYYQIAFPKLKTMRLYNFPPGNDIMHADFGVPYLETVIIVTEMNFAFALEKVNFNPSTSFQLDIHAVQKKDEESYYKVTNNLFGNARAMTNTTFKVASIPFEIDLQKIKWTYLKNLHVDVFFNRDNLLKLISLLPGLERLSLGRIFTESELDMLYYYLQNSANQYVESLYTNIRILAVGGQSGTTDSHYMLIIHFLTLRIPSLERLLAGSQYHAYVRNFLGFFTSQYPHLANVKLYNN
;
A
#
# COMPACT_ATOMS: atom_id res chain seq x y z
N MET A 1 16.14 -4.71 -46.07
CA MET A 1 15.68 -4.19 -44.76
C MET A 1 16.05 -5.22 -43.71
N ALA A 2 17.10 -4.98 -42.93
CA ALA A 2 17.47 -5.89 -41.84
C ALA A 2 16.47 -5.70 -40.68
N SER A 3 15.67 -6.72 -40.40
CA SER A 3 14.84 -6.76 -39.19
C SER A 3 15.75 -6.99 -37.99
N TYR A 4 16.17 -5.91 -37.33
CA TYR A 4 16.81 -6.02 -36.03
C TYR A 4 15.76 -6.52 -35.02
N ASN A 5 15.82 -7.82 -34.73
CA ASN A 5 15.06 -8.44 -33.64
C ASN A 5 15.63 -7.94 -32.31
N PHE A 6 15.11 -6.82 -31.82
CA PHE A 6 15.37 -6.38 -30.45
C PHE A 6 14.84 -7.44 -29.47
N PRO A 7 15.63 -7.90 -28.48
CA PRO A 7 15.14 -8.83 -27.48
C PRO A 7 13.89 -8.26 -26.79
N LEU A 8 12.80 -9.04 -26.79
CA LEU A 8 11.51 -8.62 -26.23
C LEU A 8 11.62 -8.19 -24.76
N SER A 9 12.55 -8.77 -24.00
CA SER A 9 12.84 -8.41 -22.61
C SER A 9 13.39 -6.98 -22.48
N ILE A 10 14.29 -6.56 -23.39
CA ILE A 10 14.84 -5.20 -23.41
C ILE A 10 13.75 -4.20 -23.79
N LEU A 11 12.93 -4.52 -24.79
CA LEU A 11 11.80 -3.69 -25.18
C LEU A 11 10.79 -3.53 -24.04
N LYS A 12 10.43 -4.63 -23.36
CA LYS A 12 9.54 -4.59 -22.17
C LYS A 12 10.13 -3.73 -21.06
N ARG A 13 11.44 -3.83 -20.80
CA ARG A 13 12.11 -3.02 -19.76
C ARG A 13 12.15 -1.55 -20.12
N ILE A 14 12.38 -1.21 -21.39
CA ILE A 14 12.35 0.18 -21.86
C ILE A 14 10.94 0.74 -21.79
N LEU A 15 9.94 0.00 -22.25
CA LEU A 15 8.54 0.40 -22.12
C LEU A 15 8.15 0.55 -20.65
N TYR A 16 8.61 -0.34 -19.78
CA TYR A 16 8.41 -0.22 -18.34
C TYR A 16 9.00 1.09 -17.80
N LEU A 17 10.27 1.37 -18.08
CA LEU A 17 10.96 2.59 -17.64
C LEU A 17 10.29 3.86 -18.18
N VAL A 18 9.80 3.86 -19.42
CA VAL A 18 9.22 5.06 -20.04
C VAL A 18 7.75 5.25 -19.69
N VAL A 19 6.98 4.18 -19.56
CA VAL A 19 5.50 4.23 -19.42
C VAL A 19 5.05 4.14 -17.97
N ARG A 20 5.76 3.39 -17.10
CA ARG A 20 5.30 3.13 -15.73
C ARG A 20 5.93 4.02 -14.67
N GLU A 21 7.18 4.45 -14.84
CA GLU A 21 7.85 5.25 -13.83
C GLU A 21 7.60 6.74 -14.11
N GLU A 22 7.09 7.47 -13.11
CA GLU A 22 6.99 8.93 -13.15
C GLU A 22 8.39 9.55 -13.16
N ILE A 23 8.59 10.65 -13.89
CA ILE A 23 9.87 11.38 -13.87
C ILE A 23 9.85 12.33 -12.68
N LEU A 24 10.62 12.00 -11.65
CA LEU A 24 10.59 12.74 -10.38
C LEU A 24 11.66 13.83 -10.29
N ASP A 25 12.76 13.73 -11.06
CA ASP A 25 13.81 14.73 -11.03
C ASP A 25 14.53 14.97 -12.38
N PRO A 26 15.29 16.08 -12.53
CA PRO A 26 15.97 16.42 -13.78
C PRO A 26 17.06 15.41 -14.21
N THR A 27 17.66 14.67 -13.27
CA THR A 27 18.66 13.64 -13.57
C THR A 27 18.00 12.44 -14.24
N GLU A 28 16.85 12.04 -13.73
CA GLU A 28 16.02 10.99 -14.32
C GLU A 28 15.49 11.40 -15.70
N PHE A 29 15.04 12.65 -15.84
CA PHE A 29 14.67 13.19 -17.16
C PHE A 29 15.85 13.08 -18.14
N LYS A 30 17.04 13.51 -17.73
CA LYS A 30 18.26 13.46 -18.55
C LYS A 30 18.64 12.02 -18.92
N SER A 31 18.50 11.06 -18.01
CA SER A 31 18.81 9.66 -18.29
C SER A 31 17.85 9.11 -19.37
N ARG A 32 16.56 9.47 -19.30
CA ARG A 32 15.56 9.05 -20.30
C ARG A 32 15.76 9.69 -21.67
N LEU A 33 16.31 10.91 -21.76
CA LEU A 33 16.64 11.54 -23.05
C LEU A 33 17.59 10.68 -23.90
N THR A 34 18.44 9.85 -23.29
CA THR A 34 19.33 8.94 -24.03
C THR A 34 18.57 7.93 -24.88
N LEU A 35 17.32 7.59 -24.50
CA LEU A 35 16.46 6.69 -25.28
C LEU A 35 16.00 7.31 -26.60
N LEU A 36 15.99 8.65 -26.70
CA LEU A 36 15.67 9.36 -27.94
C LEU A 36 16.79 9.24 -28.98
N TRP A 37 18.00 8.84 -28.56
CA TRP A 37 19.20 8.81 -29.41
C TRP A 37 19.41 7.45 -30.08
N VAL A 38 18.64 6.42 -29.72
CA VAL A 38 18.77 5.05 -30.27
C VAL A 38 18.55 5.04 -31.79
N CYS A 39 17.42 5.59 -32.27
CA CYS A 39 17.16 5.81 -33.68
C CYS A 39 15.99 6.79 -33.88
N ARG A 40 15.82 7.29 -35.11
CA ARG A 40 14.74 8.23 -35.46
C ARG A 40 13.34 7.72 -35.10
N LYS A 41 13.04 6.45 -35.36
CA LYS A 41 11.73 5.86 -35.07
C LYS A 41 11.43 5.87 -33.57
N TRP A 42 12.43 5.57 -32.75
CA TRP A 42 12.33 5.61 -31.29
C TRP A 42 12.16 7.02 -30.77
N SER A 43 12.94 7.97 -31.30
CA SER A 43 12.79 9.38 -30.97
C SER A 43 11.35 9.87 -31.19
N LEU A 44 10.75 9.50 -32.34
CA LEU A 44 9.37 9.88 -32.66
C LEU A 44 8.33 9.26 -31.72
N ILE A 45 8.52 8.01 -31.30
CA ILE A 45 7.59 7.28 -30.42
C ILE A 45 7.73 7.74 -28.96
N LEU A 46 8.96 7.92 -28.47
CA LEU A 46 9.25 8.16 -27.05
C LEU A 46 9.24 9.65 -26.69
N ALA A 47 9.47 10.57 -27.63
CA ALA A 47 9.45 12.00 -27.35
C ALA A 47 8.15 12.47 -26.69
N PRO A 48 6.94 12.07 -27.13
CA PRO A 48 5.70 12.41 -26.43
C PRO A 48 5.64 11.92 -24.97
N LEU A 49 6.27 10.78 -24.66
CA LEU A 49 6.24 10.18 -23.32
C LEU A 49 7.30 10.79 -22.38
N ILE A 50 8.46 11.17 -22.92
CA ILE A 50 9.52 11.78 -22.11
C ILE A 50 9.20 13.25 -21.86
N TYR A 51 8.78 13.97 -22.90
CA TYR A 51 8.43 15.40 -22.81
C TYR A 51 7.00 15.65 -22.30
N SER A 52 6.28 14.62 -21.84
CA SER A 52 5.05 14.82 -21.09
C SER A 52 5.29 15.35 -19.67
N TYR A 53 6.55 15.43 -19.22
CA TYR A 53 6.93 15.89 -17.89
C TYR A 53 7.73 17.20 -17.95
N GLY A 54 7.19 18.24 -17.33
CA GLY A 54 7.96 19.40 -16.86
C GLY A 54 8.50 19.09 -15.47
N VAL A 55 9.77 19.34 -15.22
CA VAL A 55 10.41 19.06 -13.93
C VAL A 55 11.11 20.32 -13.45
N ILE A 56 10.80 20.73 -12.22
CA ILE A 56 11.46 21.83 -11.53
C ILE A 56 11.94 21.31 -10.18
N ARG A 57 13.23 21.49 -9.92
CA ARG A 57 13.85 21.08 -8.66
C ARG A 57 14.62 22.23 -8.08
N CYS A 58 14.33 22.56 -6.83
CA CYS A 58 14.99 23.62 -6.11
C CYS A 58 15.75 23.07 -4.90
N LYS A 59 17.05 23.33 -4.84
CA LYS A 59 17.92 22.89 -3.74
C LYS A 59 18.61 24.07 -3.08
N ILE A 60 18.75 24.01 -1.76
CA ILE A 60 19.61 24.96 -1.02
C ILE A 60 21.08 24.62 -1.34
N LYS A 61 21.89 25.62 -1.70
CA LYS A 61 23.34 25.49 -1.85
C LYS A 61 23.94 25.04 -0.52
N ASN A 62 24.70 23.95 -0.53
CA ASN A 62 25.41 23.45 0.65
C ASN A 62 26.75 24.17 0.89
N GLU A 63 27.01 25.33 0.27
CA GLU A 63 28.28 26.03 0.47
C GLU A 63 28.28 26.80 1.80
N PRO A 64 29.36 26.69 2.60
CA PRO A 64 29.50 27.49 3.81
C PRO A 64 29.53 28.96 3.41
N ILE A 65 28.59 29.73 3.94
CA ILE A 65 28.51 31.18 3.71
C ILE A 65 29.83 31.79 4.18
N LYS A 66 30.66 32.25 3.24
CA LYS A 66 31.82 33.09 3.58
C LYS A 66 31.25 34.40 4.11
N THR A 67 31.57 34.73 5.36
CA THR A 67 30.94 35.79 6.17
C THR A 67 31.10 37.23 5.67
N ASN A 68 31.67 37.44 4.47
CA ASN A 68 32.05 38.78 4.00
C ASN A 68 31.31 39.23 2.72
N ASP A 69 30.41 38.43 2.14
CA ASP A 69 29.60 38.87 0.99
C ASP A 69 28.29 39.52 1.45
N THR A 70 28.21 40.85 1.31
CA THR A 70 27.01 41.67 1.57
C THR A 70 26.01 41.64 0.40
N HIS A 71 26.30 40.92 -0.67
CA HIS A 71 25.33 40.66 -1.74
C HIS A 71 24.42 39.49 -1.35
N LYS A 72 23.09 39.73 -1.37
CA LYS A 72 22.03 38.71 -1.26
C LYS A 72 22.17 37.67 -2.37
N SER A 73 23.11 36.74 -2.25
CA SER A 73 23.19 35.55 -3.09
C SER A 73 22.01 34.66 -2.71
N THR A 74 21.06 34.49 -3.63
CA THR A 74 19.94 33.58 -3.46
C THR A 74 20.48 32.20 -3.08
N ARG A 75 20.06 31.70 -1.92
CA ARG A 75 20.56 30.43 -1.35
C ARG A 75 20.07 29.22 -2.13
N LEU A 76 19.12 29.43 -3.05
CA LEU A 76 18.46 28.40 -3.84
C LEU A 76 19.10 28.24 -5.23
N VAL A 77 19.29 26.98 -5.64
CA VAL A 77 19.62 26.58 -7.01
C VAL A 77 18.39 25.93 -7.60
N LEU A 78 17.85 26.56 -8.64
CA LEU A 78 16.80 26.00 -9.47
C LEU A 78 17.43 25.19 -10.60
N THR A 79 16.97 23.95 -10.75
CA THR A 79 17.32 23.06 -11.85
C THR A 79 16.04 22.61 -12.53
N SER A 80 15.94 22.81 -13.84
CA SER A 80 14.72 22.59 -14.58
C SER A 80 14.97 22.11 -16.01
N ASN A 81 14.00 21.40 -16.59
CA ASN A 81 13.99 21.04 -18.01
C ASN A 81 13.09 21.94 -18.87
N ILE A 82 12.47 22.98 -18.28
CA ILE A 82 11.46 23.82 -18.92
C ILE A 82 12.05 24.59 -20.10
N GLU A 83 13.27 25.10 -19.98
CA GLU A 83 14.02 25.70 -21.08
C GLU A 83 14.23 24.71 -22.25
N CYS A 84 14.47 23.42 -21.96
CA CYS A 84 14.60 22.40 -23.01
C CYS A 84 13.27 22.16 -23.74
N ILE A 85 12.16 22.14 -23.00
CA ILE A 85 10.80 22.03 -23.56
C ILE A 85 10.50 23.23 -24.47
N ARG A 86 10.90 24.43 -24.04
CA ARG A 86 10.74 25.67 -24.81
C ARG A 86 11.56 25.67 -26.09
N GLN A 87 12.87 25.39 -26.01
CA GLN A 87 13.76 25.35 -27.17
C GLN A 87 13.30 24.35 -28.24
N ARG A 88 12.58 23.31 -27.84
CA ARG A 88 12.00 22.30 -28.74
C ARG A 88 10.58 22.63 -29.21
N ASN A 89 9.94 23.67 -28.68
CA ASN A 89 8.56 24.06 -28.95
C ASN A 89 7.54 22.91 -28.73
N ILE A 90 7.66 22.21 -27.60
CA ILE A 90 6.86 21.02 -27.27
C ILE A 90 6.07 21.16 -25.97
N SER A 91 5.83 22.38 -25.49
CA SER A 91 5.00 22.65 -24.30
C SER A 91 3.62 22.02 -24.39
N HIS A 92 3.00 21.99 -25.57
CA HIS A 92 1.70 21.33 -25.82
C HIS A 92 1.68 19.81 -25.49
N ARG A 93 2.86 19.18 -25.38
CA ARG A 93 2.99 17.76 -25.01
C ARG A 93 3.08 17.54 -23.51
N VAL A 94 3.41 18.56 -22.74
CA VAL A 94 3.54 18.46 -21.28
C VAL A 94 2.16 18.22 -20.67
N LYS A 95 2.06 17.17 -19.86
CA LYS A 95 0.85 16.74 -19.14
C LYS A 95 1.03 16.79 -17.63
N HIS A 96 2.26 16.54 -17.17
CA HIS A 96 2.63 16.46 -15.77
C HIS A 96 3.67 17.53 -15.44
N LEU A 97 3.52 18.18 -14.29
CA LEU A 97 4.52 19.07 -13.72
C LEU A 97 4.98 18.51 -12.37
N THR A 98 6.24 18.10 -12.31
CA THR A 98 6.88 17.65 -11.07
C THR A 98 7.66 18.81 -10.45
N ILE A 99 7.38 19.10 -9.18
CA ILE A 99 8.06 20.14 -8.40
C ILE A 99 8.67 19.48 -7.16
N ASP A 100 10.00 19.46 -7.09
CA ASP A 100 10.77 19.01 -5.94
C ASP A 100 11.36 20.22 -5.20
N MET A 101 10.99 20.41 -3.94
CA MET A 101 11.36 21.57 -3.13
C MET A 101 11.84 21.19 -1.71
N SER A 102 12.64 22.09 -1.13
CA SER A 102 13.03 22.03 0.29
C SER A 102 12.20 23.00 1.14
N ALA A 103 11.81 22.58 2.35
CA ALA A 103 10.84 23.28 3.20
C ALA A 103 11.30 24.64 3.78
N ASN A 104 12.61 24.94 3.77
CA ASN A 104 13.15 26.06 4.57
C ASN A 104 12.98 27.45 3.92
N ASP A 105 12.71 27.55 2.61
CA ASP A 105 12.64 28.84 1.88
C ASP A 105 11.46 28.90 0.88
N VAL A 106 10.27 28.45 1.31
CA VAL A 106 9.08 28.27 0.45
C VAL A 106 8.68 29.55 -0.29
N MET A 107 8.75 30.72 0.34
CA MET A 107 8.33 31.98 -0.30
C MET A 107 9.26 32.44 -1.44
N GLU A 108 10.57 32.36 -1.22
CA GLU A 108 11.58 32.65 -2.26
C GLU A 108 11.43 31.64 -3.40
N LEU A 109 11.17 30.39 -3.05
CA LEU A 109 10.94 29.31 -4.00
C LEU A 109 9.66 29.48 -4.82
N LEU A 110 8.55 29.90 -4.21
CA LEU A 110 7.30 30.19 -4.93
C LEU A 110 7.49 31.32 -5.93
N THR A 111 8.24 32.35 -5.54
CA THR A 111 8.60 33.45 -6.43
C THR A 111 9.41 32.93 -7.63
N LEU A 112 10.41 32.08 -7.38
CA LEU A 112 11.18 31.45 -8.46
C LEU A 112 10.33 30.53 -9.36
N LEU A 113 9.40 29.76 -8.79
CA LEU A 113 8.50 28.89 -9.55
C LEU A 113 7.54 29.68 -10.43
N ILE A 114 6.90 30.71 -9.87
CA ILE A 114 6.02 31.61 -10.61
C ILE A 114 6.78 32.27 -11.75
N ASN A 115 7.98 32.78 -11.48
CA ASN A 115 8.83 33.34 -12.50
C ASN A 115 9.19 32.30 -13.57
N GLU A 116 9.57 31.07 -13.22
CA GLU A 116 9.89 30.02 -14.19
C GLU A 116 8.68 29.66 -15.09
N LEU A 117 7.47 29.71 -14.53
CA LEU A 117 6.23 29.49 -15.28
C LEU A 117 5.89 30.67 -16.20
N ASP A 118 6.18 31.91 -15.79
CA ASP A 118 5.88 33.16 -16.49
C ASP A 118 6.92 33.54 -17.55
N ILE A 119 8.23 33.42 -17.24
CA ILE A 119 9.38 33.90 -18.04
C ILE A 119 9.32 33.46 -19.50
N TYR A 120 8.71 32.31 -19.77
CA TYR A 120 8.70 31.70 -21.10
C TYR A 120 7.39 31.86 -21.87
N ASN A 121 6.37 32.49 -21.26
CA ASN A 121 5.01 32.62 -21.82
C ASN A 121 4.52 31.33 -22.50
N LEU A 122 4.84 30.19 -21.86
CA LEU A 122 4.52 28.87 -22.39
C LEU A 122 3.05 28.59 -22.15
N ASN A 123 2.38 28.03 -23.16
CA ASN A 123 1.04 27.53 -22.98
C ASN A 123 1.08 26.22 -22.18
N TRP A 124 0.74 26.30 -20.89
CA TRP A 124 0.65 25.17 -19.97
C TRP A 124 -0.76 24.56 -19.87
N SER A 125 -1.71 24.97 -20.72
CA SER A 125 -3.07 24.39 -20.72
C SER A 125 -3.11 22.87 -20.96
N GLY A 126 -2.04 22.30 -21.50
CA GLY A 126 -1.90 20.85 -21.65
C GLY A 126 -1.67 20.10 -20.34
N VAL A 127 -1.18 20.79 -19.30
CA VAL A 127 -0.85 20.21 -17.99
C VAL A 127 -2.13 19.99 -17.22
N ASN A 128 -2.32 18.76 -16.74
CA ASN A 128 -3.48 18.36 -15.94
C ASN A 128 -3.08 17.71 -14.61
N SER A 129 -1.79 17.52 -14.36
CA SER A 129 -1.29 16.82 -13.19
C SER A 129 -0.09 17.55 -12.57
N ILE A 130 -0.11 17.73 -11.25
CA ILE A 130 1.01 18.25 -10.45
C ILE A 130 1.47 17.17 -9.46
N ILE A 131 2.78 16.93 -9.42
CA ILE A 131 3.43 16.10 -8.41
C ILE A 131 4.34 17.01 -7.58
N LEU A 132 4.03 17.16 -6.30
CA LEU A 132 4.74 18.04 -5.38
C LEU A 132 5.52 17.20 -4.36
N SER A 133 6.85 17.32 -4.33
CA SER A 133 7.70 16.67 -3.34
C SER A 133 8.31 17.72 -2.43
N VAL A 134 7.97 17.68 -1.14
CA VAL A 134 8.45 18.66 -0.15
C VAL A 134 9.35 17.99 0.88
N HIS A 135 10.64 18.32 0.85
CA HIS A 135 11.64 17.74 1.75
C HIS A 135 12.04 18.71 2.86
N GLU A 136 11.87 18.27 4.10
CA GLU A 136 12.41 18.96 5.28
C GLU A 136 13.87 18.51 5.48
N LYS A 137 14.84 19.43 5.35
CA LYS A 137 16.23 19.15 5.75
C LYS A 137 16.28 19.28 7.27
N GLY A 138 16.37 18.15 7.96
CA GLY A 138 16.32 18.08 9.42
C GLY A 138 17.35 18.97 10.10
N THR A 139 16.89 19.79 11.05
CA THR A 139 17.46 19.97 12.39
C THR A 139 16.52 20.87 13.19
N SER A 140 15.55 20.27 13.87
CA SER A 140 15.07 20.81 15.15
C SER A 140 14.21 19.77 15.86
N ARG A 141 14.88 18.92 16.65
CA ARG A 141 14.41 18.56 17.99
C ARG A 141 14.35 19.81 18.89
N GLY A 142 13.76 20.90 18.38
CA GLY A 142 13.45 22.12 19.11
C GLY A 142 11.96 22.10 19.41
N PRO A 143 11.51 22.73 20.50
CA PRO A 143 10.10 22.75 20.84
C PRO A 143 9.32 23.40 19.69
N ASP A 144 8.57 22.59 18.95
CA ASP A 144 7.13 22.68 18.70
C ASP A 144 6.47 24.06 18.71
N ARG A 145 7.17 25.12 18.29
CA ARG A 145 6.55 26.41 18.02
C ARG A 145 5.83 26.30 16.69
N ALA A 146 4.52 26.08 16.74
CA ALA A 146 3.64 26.43 15.65
C ALA A 146 4.00 27.86 15.22
N LEU A 147 4.63 28.01 14.06
CA LEU A 147 4.76 29.32 13.45
C LEU A 147 3.34 29.71 13.04
N ASP A 148 2.68 30.53 13.83
CA ASP A 148 1.52 31.26 13.38
C ASP A 148 1.98 32.14 12.23
N ALA A 149 1.68 31.70 11.00
CA ALA A 149 1.98 32.49 9.81
C ALA A 149 1.29 33.84 9.94
N THR A 150 2.04 34.91 9.74
CA THR A 150 1.50 36.27 9.69
C THR A 150 0.43 36.36 8.61
N ILE A 151 -0.50 37.33 8.75
CA ILE A 151 -1.56 37.59 7.77
C ILE A 151 -0.94 37.78 6.37
N GLU A 152 0.16 38.54 6.29
CA GLU A 152 0.91 38.79 5.06
C GLU A 152 1.40 37.50 4.37
N ILE A 153 1.92 36.53 5.13
CA ILE A 153 2.36 35.24 4.55
C ILE A 153 1.16 34.49 3.96
N LYS A 154 0.01 34.48 4.65
CA LYS A 154 -1.21 33.82 4.16
C LYS A 154 -1.72 34.48 2.88
N GLU A 155 -1.72 35.82 2.82
CA GLU A 155 -2.11 36.57 1.62
C GLU A 155 -1.16 36.30 0.45
N ASN A 156 0.15 36.30 0.69
CA ASN A 156 1.13 36.01 -0.36
C ASN A 156 1.01 34.57 -0.89
N LEU A 157 0.72 33.60 -0.02
CA LEU A 157 0.43 32.22 -0.43
C LEU A 157 -0.86 32.11 -1.25
N ALA A 158 -1.92 32.81 -0.85
CA ALA A 158 -3.17 32.85 -1.60
C ALA A 158 -2.96 33.45 -3.00
N ASN A 159 -2.27 34.59 -3.09
CA ASN A 159 -1.92 35.23 -4.36
C ASN A 159 -1.07 34.30 -5.24
N SER A 160 -0.10 33.60 -4.65
CA SER A 160 0.71 32.61 -5.35
C SER A 160 -0.13 31.47 -5.91
N SER A 161 -1.05 30.91 -5.13
CA SER A 161 -1.95 29.85 -5.59
C SER A 161 -2.90 30.30 -6.70
N LEU A 162 -3.34 31.57 -6.69
CA LEU A 162 -4.11 32.15 -7.80
C LEU A 162 -3.28 32.26 -9.08
N LEU A 163 -2.01 32.65 -8.98
CA LEU A 163 -1.09 32.65 -10.13
C LEU A 163 -0.85 31.23 -10.66
N PHE A 164 -0.72 30.24 -9.78
CA PHE A 164 -0.69 28.84 -10.21
C PHE A 164 -1.94 28.46 -11.00
N LEU A 165 -3.14 28.79 -10.49
CA LEU A 165 -4.40 28.51 -11.18
C LEU A 165 -4.49 29.22 -12.54
N GLN A 166 -3.95 30.44 -12.64
CA GLN A 166 -3.89 31.18 -13.90
C GLN A 166 -2.96 30.54 -14.92
N TYR A 167 -1.75 30.13 -14.51
CA TYR A 167 -0.77 29.53 -15.41
C TYR A 167 -1.10 28.07 -15.74
N LEU A 168 -1.69 27.33 -14.80
CA LEU A 168 -1.99 25.90 -14.90
C LEU A 168 -3.50 25.67 -14.70
N PRO A 169 -4.38 26.18 -15.58
CA PRO A 169 -5.82 26.20 -15.33
C PRO A 169 -6.48 24.82 -15.38
N ASN A 170 -5.86 23.81 -15.99
CA ASN A 170 -6.49 22.52 -16.28
C ASN A 170 -6.06 21.38 -15.33
N ILE A 171 -5.47 21.70 -14.17
CA ILE A 171 -5.05 20.68 -13.19
C ILE A 171 -6.27 19.96 -12.62
N THR A 172 -6.34 18.65 -12.85
CA THR A 172 -7.32 17.75 -12.24
C THR A 172 -6.71 16.80 -11.24
N ASP A 173 -5.39 16.62 -11.28
CA ASP A 173 -4.69 15.59 -10.53
C ASP A 173 -3.57 16.23 -9.70
N ILE A 174 -3.62 16.10 -8.37
CA ILE A 174 -2.56 16.58 -7.48
C ILE A 174 -2.07 15.44 -6.61
N THR A 175 -0.76 15.20 -6.64
CA THR A 175 -0.05 14.27 -5.77
C THR A 175 0.96 15.04 -4.93
N ILE A 176 0.94 14.86 -3.61
CA ILE A 176 1.86 15.52 -2.67
C ILE A 176 2.61 14.46 -1.87
N HIS A 177 3.93 14.43 -2.04
CA HIS A 177 4.88 13.63 -1.29
C HIS A 177 5.68 14.49 -0.29
N GLY A 178 6.20 13.84 0.75
CA GLY A 178 7.10 14.46 1.73
C GLY A 178 6.47 14.67 3.10
N PHE A 179 7.15 15.43 3.97
CA PHE A 179 6.74 15.66 5.37
C PHE A 179 6.81 17.14 5.77
N PRO A 180 6.08 18.07 5.14
CA PRO A 180 5.87 19.38 5.73
C PRO A 180 4.90 19.21 6.91
N ARG A 181 5.39 18.71 8.05
CA ARG A 181 4.56 18.51 9.24
C ARG A 181 4.00 19.85 9.72
N ARG A 182 4.78 20.94 9.57
CA ARG A 182 4.45 22.30 10.02
C ARG A 182 5.05 23.36 9.09
N GLY A 183 4.60 24.61 9.26
CA GLY A 183 5.19 25.79 8.62
C GLY A 183 4.61 26.20 7.27
N ILE A 184 5.31 27.11 6.59
CA ILE A 184 4.85 27.76 5.34
C ILE A 184 4.62 26.75 4.21
N ALA A 185 5.43 25.69 4.16
CA ALA A 185 5.29 24.65 3.13
C ALA A 185 3.94 23.93 3.21
N LYS A 186 3.50 23.60 4.43
CA LYS A 186 2.19 22.98 4.66
C LYS A 186 1.06 23.92 4.25
N LEU A 187 1.13 25.18 4.68
CA LEU A 187 0.14 26.19 4.32
C LEU A 187 0.06 26.41 2.80
N PHE A 188 1.18 26.38 2.09
CA PHE A 188 1.19 26.45 0.63
C PHE A 188 0.42 25.28 0.01
N VAL A 189 0.73 24.05 0.44
CA VAL A 189 0.05 22.85 -0.05
C VAL A 189 -1.46 22.92 0.22
N GLU A 190 -1.86 23.32 1.43
CA GLU A 190 -3.27 23.49 1.80
C GLU A 190 -3.95 24.53 0.90
N THR A 191 -3.30 25.68 0.68
CA THR A 191 -3.83 26.77 -0.15
C THR A 191 -3.94 26.35 -1.61
N LEU A 192 -2.95 25.62 -2.13
CA LEU A 192 -2.94 25.09 -3.50
C LEU A 192 -4.05 24.05 -3.71
N ALA A 193 -4.19 23.09 -2.79
CA ALA A 193 -5.24 22.09 -2.86
C ALA A 193 -6.64 22.72 -2.83
N ASN A 194 -6.84 23.73 -1.97
CA ASN A 194 -8.07 24.52 -1.94
C ASN A 194 -8.32 25.26 -3.27
N ALA A 195 -7.29 25.88 -3.86
CA ALA A 195 -7.44 26.61 -5.13
C ALA A 195 -7.95 25.73 -6.29
N TYR A 196 -7.50 24.47 -6.35
CA TYR A 196 -7.91 23.51 -7.39
C TYR A 196 -9.11 22.64 -7.02
N GLY A 197 -9.65 22.77 -5.80
CA GLY A 197 -10.58 21.82 -5.19
C GLY A 197 -11.83 21.50 -6.02
N VAL A 198 -12.34 22.45 -6.80
CA VAL A 198 -13.59 22.29 -7.58
C VAL A 198 -13.41 21.38 -8.80
N GLN A 199 -12.25 21.44 -9.46
CA GLN A 199 -11.97 20.71 -10.70
C GLN A 199 -11.17 19.41 -10.49
N MET A 200 -10.77 19.15 -9.26
CA MET A 200 -9.92 18.02 -8.91
C MET A 200 -10.67 16.68 -9.07
N LYS A 201 -10.06 15.76 -9.80
CA LYS A 201 -10.53 14.38 -10.04
C LYS A 201 -9.73 13.35 -9.25
N LYS A 202 -8.44 13.62 -9.01
CA LYS A 202 -7.53 12.77 -8.25
C LYS A 202 -6.74 13.60 -7.24
N PHE A 203 -6.76 13.17 -5.99
CA PHE A 203 -5.96 13.78 -4.94
C PHE A 203 -5.24 12.73 -4.12
N ILE A 204 -3.91 12.84 -4.05
CA ILE A 204 -3.06 12.00 -3.22
C ILE A 204 -2.27 12.92 -2.30
N CYS A 205 -2.44 12.78 -1.01
CA CYS A 205 -1.64 13.50 -0.04
C CYS A 205 -1.19 12.57 1.08
N PHE A 206 0.13 12.38 1.18
CA PHE A 206 0.75 11.63 2.28
C PHE A 206 1.02 12.51 3.51
N VAL A 207 0.59 13.77 3.47
CA VAL A 207 0.77 14.77 4.52
C VAL A 207 -0.58 15.09 5.15
N PRO A 208 -0.67 15.19 6.48
CA PRO A 208 -1.90 15.65 7.12
C PRO A 208 -2.19 17.13 6.80
N LEU A 209 -3.30 17.39 6.10
CA LEU A 209 -3.73 18.74 5.67
C LEU A 209 -4.94 19.25 6.45
N ARG A 210 -5.08 20.58 6.53
CA ARG A 210 -6.32 21.27 6.87
C ARG A 210 -6.98 21.79 5.60
N LEU A 211 -8.15 21.24 5.29
CA LEU A 211 -8.92 21.61 4.10
C LEU A 211 -10.18 22.34 4.57
N THR A 212 -10.33 23.61 4.17
CA THR A 212 -11.32 24.53 4.75
C THR A 212 -12.53 24.78 3.84
N MET A 213 -12.57 24.18 2.65
CA MET A 213 -13.66 24.38 1.70
C MET A 213 -14.95 23.67 2.12
N SER A 214 -16.07 24.38 2.13
CA SER A 214 -17.38 23.86 2.53
C SER A 214 -17.95 22.81 1.57
N HIS A 215 -17.62 22.90 0.28
CA HIS A 215 -18.09 21.99 -0.78
C HIS A 215 -16.94 21.52 -1.66
N PHE A 216 -15.95 20.91 -1.03
CA PHE A 216 -14.76 20.43 -1.71
C PHE A 216 -15.12 19.28 -2.67
N MET A 217 -14.46 19.24 -3.84
CA MET A 217 -14.24 17.97 -4.57
C MET A 217 -15.47 17.26 -5.15
N SER A 218 -16.47 17.99 -5.66
CA SER A 218 -17.64 17.39 -6.32
C SER A 218 -17.31 16.56 -7.57
N SER A 219 -16.14 16.74 -8.16
CA SER A 219 -15.65 15.97 -9.32
C SER A 219 -14.67 14.85 -8.96
N LEU A 220 -14.39 14.66 -7.67
CA LEU A 220 -13.34 13.77 -7.21
C LEU A 220 -13.75 12.30 -7.37
N THR A 221 -12.85 11.54 -7.99
CA THR A 221 -13.02 10.11 -8.26
C THR A 221 -11.99 9.24 -7.54
N TYR A 222 -10.82 9.81 -7.20
CA TYR A 222 -9.76 9.12 -6.47
C TYR A 222 -9.28 10.01 -5.33
N LEU A 223 -9.28 9.47 -4.12
CA LEU A 223 -8.79 10.15 -2.92
C LEU A 223 -7.85 9.24 -2.13
N HIS A 224 -6.64 9.71 -1.85
CA HIS A 224 -5.73 9.16 -0.86
C HIS A 224 -5.36 10.27 0.13
N LEU A 225 -5.67 10.09 1.41
CA LEU A 225 -5.31 11.05 2.47
C LEU A 225 -4.67 10.36 3.66
N ASN A 226 -3.58 10.96 4.14
CA ASN A 226 -3.09 10.74 5.49
C ASN A 226 -3.85 11.67 6.46
N VAL A 227 -4.54 11.09 7.45
CA VAL A 227 -5.37 11.85 8.39
C VAL A 227 -4.58 12.23 9.65
N ASN A 228 -3.84 11.30 10.27
CA ASN A 228 -3.02 11.46 11.50
C ASN A 228 -3.79 12.02 12.73
N SER A 229 -3.66 11.41 13.91
CA SER A 229 -4.40 11.80 15.12
C SER A 229 -3.84 13.01 15.88
N GLU A 230 -2.59 13.41 15.64
CA GLU A 230 -1.89 14.39 16.50
C GLU A 230 -2.42 15.83 16.37
N HIS A 231 -3.25 16.14 15.38
CA HIS A 231 -3.75 17.49 15.14
C HIS A 231 -5.27 17.43 14.97
N GLU A 232 -6.02 18.39 15.52
CA GLU A 232 -7.46 18.50 15.25
C GLU A 232 -7.67 18.73 13.74
N HIS A 233 -7.96 17.65 13.01
CA HIS A 233 -8.16 17.70 11.57
C HIS A 233 -9.59 18.08 11.23
N ILE A 234 -9.71 19.07 10.35
CA ILE A 234 -10.96 19.41 9.67
C ILE A 234 -10.85 18.79 8.28
N ILE A 235 -11.38 17.57 8.14
CA ILE A 235 -11.68 17.02 6.82
C ILE A 235 -13.00 17.68 6.38
N PRO A 236 -13.06 18.34 5.21
CA PRO A 236 -14.27 18.96 4.71
C PRO A 236 -15.28 17.89 4.30
N PHE A 237 -16.47 18.33 3.94
CA PHE A 237 -17.42 17.42 3.29
C PHE A 237 -16.85 16.93 1.95
N ILE A 238 -16.89 15.62 1.74
CA ILE A 238 -16.46 14.94 0.51
C ILE A 238 -17.67 14.22 -0.11
N PHE A 239 -17.89 14.45 -1.40
CA PHE A 239 -18.99 13.82 -2.13
C PHE A 239 -18.74 12.31 -2.31
N SER A 240 -19.45 11.49 -1.53
CA SER A 240 -19.37 10.03 -1.60
C SER A 240 -19.82 9.44 -2.94
N THR A 241 -20.68 10.14 -3.68
CA THR A 241 -21.29 9.61 -4.91
C THR A 241 -20.36 9.61 -6.13
N THR A 242 -19.35 10.48 -6.18
CA THR A 242 -18.42 10.58 -7.32
C THR A 242 -17.18 9.70 -7.16
N LEU A 243 -16.85 9.35 -5.91
CA LEU A 243 -15.69 8.54 -5.58
C LEU A 243 -15.78 7.14 -6.21
N LYS A 244 -14.67 6.74 -6.83
CA LYS A 244 -14.39 5.38 -7.33
C LYS A 244 -13.35 4.67 -6.47
N GLN A 245 -12.41 5.42 -5.89
CA GLN A 245 -11.38 4.90 -5.01
C GLN A 245 -11.17 5.83 -3.82
N LEU A 246 -11.17 5.23 -2.62
CA LEU A 246 -10.96 5.92 -1.35
C LEU A 246 -9.90 5.16 -0.54
N GLU A 247 -8.81 5.85 -0.25
CA GLU A 247 -7.72 5.37 0.59
C GLU A 247 -7.51 6.38 1.73
N LEU A 248 -7.72 5.96 2.97
CA LEU A 248 -7.47 6.78 4.15
C LEU A 248 -6.48 6.05 5.04
N VAL A 249 -5.36 6.71 5.36
CA VAL A 249 -4.29 6.16 6.19
C VAL A 249 -4.08 6.99 7.45
N ASP A 250 -3.53 6.35 8.48
CA ASP A 250 -3.35 6.91 9.82
C ASP A 250 -4.67 7.51 10.36
N LEU A 251 -5.77 6.75 10.22
CA LEU A 251 -7.06 7.15 10.77
C LEU A 251 -7.02 7.07 12.30
N PRO A 252 -7.43 8.14 13.02
CA PRO A 252 -7.63 8.05 14.46
C PRO A 252 -8.76 7.06 14.73
N VAL A 253 -8.69 6.37 15.87
CA VAL A 253 -9.75 5.45 16.29
C VAL A 253 -11.12 6.14 16.50
N THR A 254 -11.11 7.46 16.71
CA THR A 254 -12.29 8.32 16.82
C THR A 254 -12.81 8.81 15.47
N PHE A 255 -12.28 8.32 14.35
CA PHE A 255 -12.73 8.70 13.02
C PHE A 255 -14.22 8.44 12.82
N THR A 256 -14.92 9.42 12.24
CA THR A 256 -16.36 9.34 11.98
C THR A 256 -16.66 9.56 10.50
N TRP A 257 -17.70 8.90 9.99
CA TRP A 257 -18.09 9.02 8.58
C TRP A 257 -18.85 10.31 8.25
N ARG A 258 -19.04 11.21 9.23
CA ARG A 258 -19.73 12.50 9.07
C ARG A 258 -19.20 13.35 7.91
N HIS A 259 -17.92 13.19 7.58
CA HIS A 259 -17.25 13.91 6.50
C HIS A 259 -17.79 13.54 5.10
N PHE A 260 -18.60 12.48 4.99
CA PHE A 260 -19.27 12.07 3.77
C PHE A 260 -20.80 12.22 3.83
N SER A 261 -21.31 12.82 4.91
CA SER A 261 -22.74 13.08 5.11
C SER A 261 -23.14 14.47 4.60
N ALA A 262 -24.19 14.54 3.78
CA ALA A 262 -24.58 15.77 3.08
C ALA A 262 -25.13 16.86 4.02
N GLY A 263 -25.44 16.53 5.28
CA GLY A 263 -25.97 17.48 6.24
C GLY A 263 -25.94 16.97 7.68
N VAL A 264 -26.12 17.91 8.62
CA VAL A 264 -26.18 17.60 10.05
C VAL A 264 -27.38 16.68 10.31
N GLY A 265 -27.12 15.49 10.83
CA GLY A 265 -28.14 14.48 11.14
C GLY A 265 -28.47 13.50 10.02
N ASP A 266 -27.94 13.71 8.80
CA ASP A 266 -28.00 12.66 7.77
C ASP A 266 -27.02 11.54 8.16
N ARG A 267 -27.57 10.35 8.37
CA ARG A 267 -26.80 9.16 8.76
C ARG A 267 -26.64 8.17 7.64
N ARG A 268 -27.23 8.42 6.47
CA ARG A 268 -27.16 7.49 5.35
C ARG A 268 -26.12 7.96 4.35
N ILE A 269 -25.05 7.20 4.23
CA ILE A 269 -23.96 7.51 3.30
C ILE A 269 -23.93 6.42 2.24
N THR A 270 -24.12 6.80 0.98
CA THR A 270 -24.11 5.84 -0.15
C THR A 270 -23.00 6.20 -1.13
N PHE A 271 -22.03 5.31 -1.24
CA PHE A 271 -20.93 5.42 -2.19
C PHE A 271 -21.32 4.75 -3.52
N THR A 272 -22.05 5.48 -4.36
CA THR A 272 -22.69 4.91 -5.56
C THR A 272 -21.72 4.35 -6.60
N ASN A 273 -20.48 4.82 -6.63
CA ASN A 273 -19.49 4.46 -7.64
C ASN A 273 -18.19 3.87 -7.08
N LEU A 274 -18.09 3.67 -5.77
CA LEU A 274 -16.85 3.23 -5.13
C LEU A 274 -16.58 1.75 -5.46
N GLU A 275 -15.41 1.50 -6.06
CA GLU A 275 -14.94 0.16 -6.44
C GLU A 275 -13.83 -0.33 -5.51
N ILE A 276 -13.02 0.59 -4.94
CA ILE A 276 -11.90 0.28 -4.06
C ILE A 276 -12.00 1.11 -2.78
N LEU A 277 -11.97 0.43 -1.64
CA LEU A 277 -11.92 1.02 -0.31
C LEU A 277 -10.70 0.49 0.44
N GLU A 278 -9.85 1.40 0.93
CA GLU A 278 -8.70 1.08 1.77
C GLU A 278 -8.70 2.00 2.99
N LEU A 279 -8.76 1.41 4.19
CA LEU A 279 -8.76 2.15 5.45
C LEU A 279 -7.68 1.58 6.35
N SER A 280 -6.75 2.43 6.79
CA SER A 280 -5.73 2.09 7.77
C SER A 280 -5.85 2.97 8.99
N PHE A 281 -6.18 2.36 10.12
CA PHE A 281 -6.25 3.02 11.41
C PHE A 281 -4.90 2.95 12.12
N GLU A 282 -4.65 3.96 12.95
CA GLU A 282 -3.48 3.98 13.82
C GLU A 282 -3.50 2.79 14.78
N ILE A 283 -2.34 2.16 14.95
CA ILE A 283 -2.16 1.10 15.96
C ILE A 283 -2.27 1.77 17.32
N LEU A 284 -3.25 1.36 18.12
CA LEU A 284 -3.35 1.84 19.48
C LEU A 284 -2.11 1.42 20.25
N SER A 285 -1.39 2.39 20.80
CA SER A 285 -0.49 2.09 21.90
C SER A 285 -1.30 1.37 22.96
N SER A 286 -0.76 0.28 23.51
CA SER A 286 -1.42 -0.74 24.33
C SER A 286 -1.95 -0.25 25.68
N ASN A 287 -2.67 0.88 25.72
CA ASN A 287 -3.30 1.47 26.87
C ASN A 287 -4.73 0.90 27.03
N PRO A 288 -4.96 0.00 28.00
CA PRO A 288 -6.24 -0.69 28.16
C PRO A 288 -7.40 0.25 28.51
N LEU A 289 -7.11 1.44 29.04
CA LEU A 289 -8.11 2.44 29.41
C LEU A 289 -8.73 3.13 28.17
N GLU A 290 -7.95 3.32 27.12
CA GLU A 290 -8.48 3.87 25.85
C GLU A 290 -9.35 2.84 25.14
N GLU A 291 -8.93 1.58 25.16
CA GLU A 291 -9.69 0.45 24.64
C GLU A 291 -11.07 0.31 25.33
N GLN A 292 -11.11 0.33 26.66
CA GLN A 292 -12.37 0.26 27.41
C GLN A 292 -13.30 1.45 27.14
N ARG A 293 -12.76 2.67 27.01
CA ARG A 293 -13.55 3.86 26.66
C ARG A 293 -14.20 3.73 25.28
N MET A 294 -13.49 3.16 24.30
CA MET A 294 -14.02 2.97 22.96
C MET A 294 -15.11 1.89 22.89
N ILE A 295 -14.92 0.75 23.55
CA ILE A 295 -15.95 -0.29 23.63
C ILE A 295 -17.21 0.26 24.31
N SER A 296 -17.04 1.12 25.31
CA SER A 296 -18.15 1.76 26.02
C SER A 296 -18.86 2.81 25.16
N ALA A 297 -18.12 3.66 24.44
CA ALA A 297 -18.67 4.67 23.54
C ALA A 297 -19.49 4.05 22.38
N ALA A 298 -19.04 2.91 21.87
CA ALA A 298 -19.76 2.17 20.83
C ALA A 298 -21.14 1.69 21.28
N SER A 299 -21.42 1.55 22.57
CA SER A 299 -22.68 0.96 23.05
C SER A 299 -23.87 1.93 23.15
N GLY A 300 -23.67 3.24 22.88
CA GLY A 300 -24.71 4.26 23.01
C GLY A 300 -24.95 5.17 21.79
N GLU A 301 -24.11 5.12 20.75
CA GLU A 301 -24.23 6.00 19.58
C GLU A 301 -24.96 5.36 18.41
N LEU A 302 -25.77 6.17 17.71
CA LEU A 302 -26.47 5.78 16.50
C LEU A 302 -25.51 5.81 15.31
N TYR A 303 -25.15 4.62 14.81
CA TYR A 303 -24.20 4.43 13.72
C TYR A 303 -24.65 5.05 12.39
N TYR A 304 -23.67 5.40 11.54
CA TYR A 304 -23.92 5.72 10.13
C TYR A 304 -24.29 4.45 9.36
N GLN A 305 -25.33 4.54 8.53
CA GLN A 305 -25.71 3.50 7.58
C GLN A 305 -24.92 3.72 6.28
N ILE A 306 -23.89 2.91 6.07
CA ILE A 306 -22.99 3.04 4.93
C ILE A 306 -23.28 1.95 3.91
N ALA A 307 -23.43 2.33 2.64
CA ALA A 307 -23.70 1.42 1.54
C ALA A 307 -22.69 1.57 0.40
N PHE A 308 -22.21 0.43 -0.11
CA PHE A 308 -21.22 0.35 -1.20
C PHE A 308 -21.70 -0.55 -2.36
N PRO A 309 -22.68 -0.11 -3.17
CA PRO A 309 -23.32 -0.95 -4.18
C PRO A 309 -22.41 -1.47 -5.30
N LYS A 310 -21.21 -0.90 -5.51
CA LYS A 310 -20.27 -1.30 -6.58
C LYS A 310 -18.88 -1.72 -6.06
N LEU A 311 -18.75 -1.94 -4.75
CA LEU A 311 -17.45 -2.25 -4.15
C LEU A 311 -16.94 -3.60 -4.65
N LYS A 312 -15.71 -3.61 -5.16
CA LYS A 312 -15.02 -4.82 -5.62
C LYS A 312 -13.90 -5.23 -4.67
N THR A 313 -13.16 -4.26 -4.14
CA THR A 313 -12.01 -4.50 -3.25
C THR A 313 -12.15 -3.70 -1.97
N MET A 314 -12.02 -4.39 -0.84
CA MET A 314 -11.95 -3.79 0.48
C MET A 314 -10.67 -4.20 1.19
N ARG A 315 -9.96 -3.22 1.75
CA ARG A 315 -8.79 -3.44 2.62
C ARG A 315 -8.97 -2.68 3.92
N LEU A 316 -8.93 -3.39 5.03
CA LEU A 316 -9.07 -2.80 6.37
C LEU A 316 -7.85 -3.17 7.20
N TYR A 317 -7.18 -2.16 7.76
CA TYR A 317 -6.04 -2.30 8.64
C TYR A 317 -6.38 -1.70 10.01
N ASN A 318 -6.30 -2.50 11.07
CA ASN A 318 -6.46 -2.11 12.48
C ASN A 318 -7.79 -1.41 12.82
N PHE A 319 -8.86 -1.73 12.11
CA PHE A 319 -10.16 -1.08 12.31
C PHE A 319 -10.71 -1.31 13.73
N PRO A 320 -11.27 -0.30 14.41
CA PRO A 320 -11.83 -0.48 15.75
C PRO A 320 -13.21 -1.15 15.73
N PRO A 321 -13.58 -1.92 16.77
CA PRO A 321 -14.75 -2.80 16.79
C PRO A 321 -16.09 -2.06 16.81
N GLY A 322 -16.09 -0.76 17.10
CA GLY A 322 -17.26 0.12 17.09
C GLY A 322 -17.34 1.03 15.87
N ASN A 323 -16.48 0.88 14.86
CA ASN A 323 -16.56 1.72 13.67
C ASN A 323 -17.79 1.38 12.81
N ASP A 324 -18.47 2.40 12.29
CA ASP A 324 -19.66 2.26 11.44
C ASP A 324 -19.45 1.31 10.25
N ILE A 325 -18.21 1.18 9.76
CA ILE A 325 -17.87 0.28 8.65
C ILE A 325 -18.26 -1.17 8.93
N MET A 326 -18.26 -1.60 10.20
CA MET A 326 -18.62 -2.96 10.62
C MET A 326 -20.12 -3.23 10.52
N HIS A 327 -20.93 -2.18 10.38
CA HIS A 327 -22.38 -2.23 10.21
C HIS A 327 -22.80 -2.06 8.74
N ALA A 328 -21.85 -1.86 7.83
CA ALA A 328 -22.13 -1.78 6.41
C ALA A 328 -22.53 -3.16 5.83
N ASP A 329 -23.38 -3.14 4.82
CA ASP A 329 -23.78 -4.36 4.11
C ASP A 329 -22.73 -4.76 3.07
N PHE A 330 -21.95 -5.80 3.38
CA PHE A 330 -20.96 -6.41 2.48
C PHE A 330 -21.49 -7.67 1.78
N GLY A 331 -22.78 -7.97 1.89
CA GLY A 331 -23.45 -9.04 1.15
C GLY A 331 -23.64 -8.75 -0.35
N VAL A 332 -23.18 -7.59 -0.82
CA VAL A 332 -23.31 -7.16 -2.21
C VAL A 332 -22.64 -8.13 -3.20
N PRO A 333 -23.24 -8.40 -4.37
CA PRO A 333 -22.77 -9.42 -5.30
C PRO A 333 -21.46 -9.07 -6.02
N TYR A 334 -21.02 -7.81 -5.96
CA TYR A 334 -19.84 -7.32 -6.67
C TYR A 334 -18.55 -7.39 -5.85
N LEU A 335 -18.62 -7.71 -4.57
CA LEU A 335 -17.44 -7.75 -3.71
C LEU A 335 -16.58 -8.97 -4.03
N GLU A 336 -15.46 -8.73 -4.69
CA GLU A 336 -14.55 -9.77 -5.18
C GLU A 336 -13.46 -10.09 -4.15
N THR A 337 -12.90 -9.08 -3.48
CA THR A 337 -11.74 -9.23 -2.59
C THR A 337 -11.92 -8.45 -1.30
N VAL A 338 -11.68 -9.12 -0.17
CA VAL A 338 -11.64 -8.55 1.17
C VAL A 338 -10.32 -8.94 1.84
N ILE A 339 -9.54 -7.94 2.26
CA ILE A 339 -8.30 -8.13 3.00
C ILE A 339 -8.42 -7.42 4.34
N ILE A 340 -8.21 -8.14 5.42
CA ILE A 340 -8.30 -7.61 6.77
C ILE A 340 -7.02 -7.96 7.52
N VAL A 341 -6.34 -6.92 8.02
CA VAL A 341 -5.17 -7.04 8.88
C VAL A 341 -5.51 -6.33 10.18
N THR A 342 -5.55 -7.04 11.30
CA THR A 342 -6.07 -6.44 12.53
C THR A 342 -5.49 -7.08 13.79
N GLU A 343 -5.65 -6.41 14.93
CA GLU A 343 -5.32 -6.98 16.23
C GLU A 343 -6.42 -7.92 16.72
N MET A 344 -6.05 -8.85 17.62
CA MET A 344 -7.00 -9.81 18.18
C MET A 344 -8.19 -9.14 18.87
N ASN A 345 -7.93 -8.02 19.56
CA ASN A 345 -8.95 -7.23 20.25
C ASN A 345 -9.92 -6.54 19.29
N PHE A 346 -9.72 -6.57 17.98
CA PHE A 346 -10.66 -5.99 17.01
C PHE A 346 -11.26 -7.06 16.11
N ALA A 347 -10.61 -8.22 15.98
CA ALA A 347 -11.06 -9.34 15.17
C ALA A 347 -12.45 -9.86 15.58
N PHE A 348 -12.88 -9.71 16.84
CA PHE A 348 -14.20 -10.15 17.28
C PHE A 348 -15.36 -9.42 16.60
N ALA A 349 -15.14 -8.19 16.11
CA ALA A 349 -16.18 -7.46 15.39
C ALA A 349 -16.53 -8.13 14.05
N LEU A 350 -15.62 -8.95 13.50
CA LEU A 350 -15.85 -9.71 12.27
C LEU A 350 -16.90 -10.82 12.43
N GLU A 351 -17.19 -11.28 13.66
CA GLU A 351 -18.19 -12.33 13.89
C GLU A 351 -19.58 -11.94 13.37
N LYS A 352 -19.86 -10.64 13.32
CA LYS A 352 -21.17 -10.10 12.92
C LYS A 352 -21.24 -9.72 11.44
N VAL A 353 -20.10 -9.74 10.74
CA VAL A 353 -20.03 -9.29 9.35
C VAL A 353 -20.40 -10.43 8.41
N ASN A 354 -21.27 -10.14 7.45
CA ASN A 354 -21.70 -11.08 6.43
C ASN A 354 -21.06 -10.71 5.10
N PHE A 355 -20.21 -11.59 4.58
CA PHE A 355 -19.65 -11.47 3.24
C PHE A 355 -20.41 -12.36 2.25
N ASN A 356 -20.39 -11.96 0.98
CA ASN A 356 -20.91 -12.79 -0.08
C ASN A 356 -20.06 -14.07 -0.26
N PRO A 357 -20.67 -15.24 -0.47
CA PRO A 357 -19.95 -16.46 -0.86
C PRO A 357 -19.00 -16.32 -2.06
N SER A 358 -19.26 -15.45 -3.03
CA SER A 358 -18.32 -15.30 -4.16
C SER A 358 -17.01 -14.62 -3.78
N THR A 359 -16.94 -13.95 -2.62
CA THR A 359 -15.83 -13.10 -2.21
C THR A 359 -14.59 -13.90 -1.79
N SER A 360 -13.43 -13.48 -2.29
CA SER A 360 -12.12 -13.89 -1.79
C SER A 360 -11.81 -13.15 -0.49
N PHE A 361 -11.54 -13.87 0.59
CA PHE A 361 -11.33 -13.30 1.93
C PHE A 361 -9.95 -13.64 2.47
N GLN A 362 -9.23 -12.62 2.94
CA GLN A 362 -7.93 -12.76 3.60
C GLN A 362 -7.97 -12.13 4.99
N LEU A 363 -7.48 -12.87 5.99
CA LEU A 363 -7.34 -12.40 7.37
C LEU A 363 -5.92 -12.60 7.89
N ASP A 364 -5.36 -11.54 8.49
CA ASP A 364 -4.10 -11.55 9.24
C ASP A 364 -4.36 -10.96 10.63
N ILE A 365 -4.19 -11.78 11.68
CA ILE A 365 -4.37 -11.35 13.07
C ILE A 365 -3.00 -11.23 13.73
N HIS A 366 -2.67 -10.06 14.25
CA HIS A 366 -1.44 -9.82 15.01
C HIS A 366 -1.74 -9.43 16.46
N ALA A 367 -0.67 -9.26 17.25
CA ALA A 367 -0.71 -8.87 18.67
C ALA A 367 -1.59 -9.78 19.56
N VAL A 368 -1.72 -11.06 19.20
CA VAL A 368 -2.47 -12.05 20.00
C VAL A 368 -1.79 -12.25 21.35
N GLN A 369 -2.53 -12.21 22.46
CA GLN A 369 -2.02 -12.51 23.80
C GLN A 369 -2.48 -13.90 24.26
N LYS A 370 -1.79 -14.48 25.25
CA LYS A 370 -2.16 -15.82 25.79
C LYS A 370 -3.58 -15.88 26.34
N LYS A 371 -4.06 -14.77 26.93
CA LYS A 371 -5.43 -14.66 27.44
C LYS A 371 -6.49 -14.70 26.34
N ASP A 372 -6.12 -14.44 25.08
CA ASP A 372 -7.04 -14.35 23.95
C ASP A 372 -7.26 -15.70 23.25
N GLU A 373 -6.64 -16.78 23.74
CA GLU A 373 -6.66 -18.11 23.11
C GLU A 373 -8.09 -18.58 22.74
N GLU A 374 -9.02 -18.56 23.69
CA GLU A 374 -10.41 -18.99 23.45
C GLU A 374 -11.10 -18.11 22.41
N SER A 375 -10.92 -16.79 22.50
CA SER A 375 -11.47 -15.83 21.55
C SER A 375 -10.89 -16.02 20.15
N TYR A 376 -9.60 -16.35 20.05
CA TYR A 376 -8.91 -16.61 18.79
C TYR A 376 -9.54 -17.81 18.07
N TYR A 377 -9.74 -18.93 18.77
CA TYR A 377 -10.41 -20.08 18.17
C TYR A 377 -11.86 -19.77 17.82
N LYS A 378 -12.58 -19.06 18.68
CA LYS A 378 -13.97 -18.69 18.40
C LYS A 378 -14.10 -17.88 17.10
N VAL A 379 -13.31 -16.81 16.96
CA VAL A 379 -13.33 -15.93 15.77
C VAL A 379 -12.91 -16.70 14.51
N THR A 380 -11.77 -17.39 14.56
CA THR A 380 -11.24 -18.09 13.38
C THR A 380 -12.13 -19.26 12.96
N ASN A 381 -12.70 -20.01 13.90
CA ASN A 381 -13.65 -21.09 13.58
C ASN A 381 -14.97 -20.56 13.03
N ASN A 382 -15.44 -19.41 13.50
CA ASN A 382 -16.64 -18.79 12.94
C ASN A 382 -16.41 -18.38 11.47
N LEU A 383 -15.24 -17.80 11.17
CA LEU A 383 -14.91 -17.33 9.82
C LEU A 383 -14.58 -18.47 8.84
N PHE A 384 -13.84 -19.49 9.29
CA PHE A 384 -13.32 -20.55 8.41
C PHE A 384 -14.02 -21.91 8.56
N GLY A 385 -14.86 -22.09 9.59
CA GLY A 385 -15.48 -23.37 9.90
C GLY A 385 -16.93 -23.53 9.51
N ASN A 386 -17.69 -22.44 9.43
CA ASN A 386 -19.12 -22.47 9.13
C ASN A 386 -19.44 -21.99 7.71
N ALA A 387 -18.52 -22.12 6.75
CA ALA A 387 -18.47 -21.23 5.59
C ALA A 387 -19.83 -20.93 4.96
N ARG A 388 -20.14 -19.64 5.02
CA ARG A 388 -20.94 -18.93 4.03
C ARG A 388 -20.18 -18.96 2.70
N ALA A 389 -20.00 -20.15 2.13
CA ALA A 389 -19.45 -20.51 0.83
C ALA A 389 -18.43 -19.57 0.14
N MET A 390 -17.51 -18.92 0.88
CA MET A 390 -16.46 -18.06 0.31
C MET A 390 -15.56 -18.86 -0.65
N THR A 391 -15.44 -18.40 -1.90
CA THR A 391 -14.74 -19.13 -2.97
C THR A 391 -13.26 -19.36 -2.68
N ASN A 392 -12.61 -18.39 -2.04
CA ASN A 392 -11.18 -18.42 -1.77
C ASN A 392 -10.86 -17.75 -0.42
N THR A 393 -10.50 -18.54 0.59
CA THR A 393 -10.21 -18.05 1.94
C THR A 393 -8.73 -18.18 2.24
N THR A 394 -8.13 -17.12 2.77
CA THR A 394 -6.72 -17.07 3.17
C THR A 394 -6.60 -16.67 4.62
N PHE A 395 -5.89 -17.46 5.41
CA PHE A 395 -5.58 -17.13 6.79
C PHE A 395 -4.08 -17.09 7.01
N LYS A 396 -3.60 -16.02 7.65
CA LYS A 396 -2.22 -15.88 8.09
C LYS A 396 -2.16 -15.99 9.62
N VAL A 397 -1.38 -16.96 10.08
CA VAL A 397 -1.07 -17.19 11.49
C VAL A 397 0.35 -16.69 11.72
N ALA A 398 0.51 -15.63 12.51
CA ALA A 398 1.81 -15.07 12.87
C ALA A 398 1.84 -14.68 14.34
N SER A 399 3.00 -14.83 14.98
CA SER A 399 3.31 -14.31 16.33
C SER A 399 2.30 -14.63 17.45
N ILE A 400 1.78 -15.87 17.52
CA ILE A 400 0.90 -16.30 18.62
C ILE A 400 1.74 -16.76 19.85
N PRO A 401 1.38 -16.38 21.09
CA PRO A 401 2.14 -16.70 22.30
C PRO A 401 1.66 -17.98 23.01
N PHE A 402 0.96 -18.87 22.30
CA PHE A 402 0.47 -20.14 22.81
C PHE A 402 0.60 -21.24 21.75
N GLU A 403 0.66 -22.49 22.19
CA GLU A 403 0.66 -23.64 21.29
C GLU A 403 -0.74 -23.81 20.68
N ILE A 404 -0.80 -24.12 19.39
CA ILE A 404 -2.09 -24.34 18.73
C ILE A 404 -2.69 -25.68 19.18
N ASP A 405 -3.82 -25.60 19.88
CA ASP A 405 -4.66 -26.75 20.22
C ASP A 405 -5.48 -27.18 19.02
N LEU A 406 -5.01 -28.26 18.40
CA LEU A 406 -5.62 -28.85 17.21
C LEU A 406 -7.05 -29.36 17.46
N GLN A 407 -7.45 -29.66 18.70
CA GLN A 407 -8.81 -30.11 19.01
C GLN A 407 -9.83 -28.97 18.92
N LYS A 408 -9.38 -27.73 19.07
CA LYS A 408 -10.22 -26.54 18.98
C LYS A 408 -10.39 -26.05 17.54
N ILE A 409 -9.56 -26.48 16.60
CA ILE A 409 -9.61 -26.01 15.20
C ILE A 409 -10.78 -26.61 14.45
N LYS A 410 -11.54 -25.76 13.77
CA LYS A 410 -12.65 -26.14 12.90
C LYS A 410 -12.58 -25.45 11.54
N TRP A 411 -11.40 -25.17 10.99
CA TRP A 411 -11.24 -24.38 9.75
C TRP A 411 -11.53 -25.19 8.46
N THR A 412 -12.65 -25.88 8.40
CA THR A 412 -13.01 -26.84 7.35
C THR A 412 -12.97 -26.27 5.93
N TYR A 413 -13.26 -24.98 5.77
CA TYR A 413 -13.37 -24.32 4.47
C TYR A 413 -12.17 -23.41 4.14
N LEU A 414 -11.08 -23.52 4.91
CA LEU A 414 -9.87 -22.76 4.64
C LEU A 414 -9.17 -23.28 3.37
N LYS A 415 -8.94 -22.40 2.39
CA LYS A 415 -8.27 -22.74 1.12
C LYS A 415 -6.77 -22.46 1.13
N ASN A 416 -6.35 -21.39 1.79
CA ASN A 416 -4.95 -20.98 1.85
C ASN A 416 -4.56 -20.70 3.30
N LEU A 417 -3.46 -21.31 3.74
CA LEU A 417 -2.91 -21.10 5.08
C LEU A 417 -1.47 -20.60 4.94
N HIS A 418 -1.17 -19.48 5.59
CA HIS A 418 0.18 -19.00 5.81
C HIS A 418 0.54 -19.15 7.29
N VAL A 419 1.61 -19.88 7.58
CA VAL A 419 2.07 -20.16 8.94
C VAL A 419 3.43 -19.52 9.16
N ASP A 420 3.50 -18.56 10.07
CA ASP A 420 4.72 -17.90 10.52
C ASP A 420 4.83 -17.95 12.05
N VAL A 421 4.62 -19.16 12.59
CA VAL A 421 4.72 -19.49 14.01
C VAL A 421 5.36 -20.88 14.16
N PHE A 422 6.03 -21.11 15.29
CA PHE A 422 6.68 -22.38 15.55
C PHE A 422 5.65 -23.51 15.77
N PHE A 423 5.85 -24.61 15.07
CA PHE A 423 5.17 -25.88 15.21
C PHE A 423 6.23 -26.97 15.43
N ASN A 424 5.92 -27.98 16.23
CA ASN A 424 6.64 -29.23 16.10
C ASN A 424 6.17 -29.96 14.82
N ARG A 425 6.99 -30.88 14.33
CA ARG A 425 6.71 -31.66 13.12
C ARG A 425 5.35 -32.34 13.13
N ASP A 426 5.02 -33.00 14.23
CA ASP A 426 3.82 -33.85 14.33
C ASP A 426 2.53 -33.02 14.39
N ASN A 427 2.56 -31.84 15.03
CA ASN A 427 1.44 -30.91 15.06
C ASN A 427 1.19 -30.29 13.68
N LEU A 428 2.23 -30.01 12.90
CA LEU A 428 2.05 -29.54 11.52
C LEU A 428 1.35 -30.61 10.65
N LEU A 429 1.76 -31.88 10.75
CA LEU A 429 1.11 -32.97 10.01
C LEU A 429 -0.35 -33.12 10.43
N LYS A 430 -0.64 -33.12 11.74
CA LYS A 430 -2.01 -33.20 12.26
C LYS A 430 -2.86 -32.00 11.82
N LEU A 431 -2.28 -30.79 11.83
CA LEU A 431 -2.95 -29.59 11.33
C LEU A 431 -3.33 -29.74 9.86
N ILE A 432 -2.40 -30.19 9.00
CA ILE A 432 -2.68 -30.41 7.57
C ILE A 432 -3.84 -31.42 7.40
N SER A 433 -3.83 -32.50 8.16
CA SER A 433 -4.88 -33.53 8.12
C SER A 433 -6.25 -33.02 8.58
N LEU A 434 -6.31 -31.98 9.42
CA LEU A 434 -7.56 -31.35 9.88
C LEU A 434 -8.14 -30.34 8.88
N LEU A 435 -7.41 -30.01 7.80
CA LEU A 435 -7.78 -28.98 6.84
C LEU A 435 -8.08 -29.60 5.46
N PRO A 436 -9.21 -30.30 5.30
CA PRO A 436 -9.52 -31.04 4.07
C PRO A 436 -9.71 -30.11 2.86
N GLY A 437 -10.09 -28.85 3.07
CA GLY A 437 -10.27 -27.87 2.01
C GLY A 437 -8.98 -27.20 1.53
N LEU A 438 -7.85 -27.42 2.20
CA LEU A 438 -6.62 -26.64 1.99
C LEU A 438 -5.96 -26.97 0.64
N GLU A 439 -5.78 -25.94 -0.18
CA GLU A 439 -5.19 -26.03 -1.52
C GLU A 439 -3.78 -25.40 -1.57
N ARG A 440 -3.53 -24.38 -0.74
CA ARG A 440 -2.23 -23.71 -0.64
C ARG A 440 -1.73 -23.66 0.80
N LEU A 441 -0.51 -24.12 1.01
CA LEU A 441 0.21 -24.00 2.26
C LEU A 441 1.47 -23.14 2.06
N SER A 442 1.62 -22.10 2.87
CA SER A 442 2.80 -21.26 2.90
C SER A 442 3.43 -21.31 4.29
N LEU A 443 4.73 -21.55 4.35
CA LEU A 443 5.45 -21.76 5.60
C LEU A 443 6.59 -20.75 5.71
N GLY A 444 6.59 -19.97 6.79
CA GLY A 444 7.65 -19.06 7.21
C GLY A 444 8.50 -19.69 8.32
N ARG A 445 8.50 -19.07 9.50
CA ARG A 445 9.22 -19.50 10.71
C ARG A 445 8.53 -20.64 11.44
N ILE A 446 8.69 -21.86 10.93
CA ILE A 446 7.90 -23.01 11.40
C ILE A 446 8.60 -23.94 12.39
N PHE A 447 9.92 -24.12 12.35
CA PHE A 447 10.61 -25.08 13.22
C PHE A 447 11.67 -24.38 14.07
N THR A 448 11.82 -24.82 15.32
CA THR A 448 12.97 -24.47 16.16
C THR A 448 14.21 -25.19 15.66
N GLU A 449 15.41 -24.76 16.07
CA GLU A 449 16.66 -25.45 15.74
C GLU A 449 16.65 -26.91 16.19
N SER A 450 16.13 -27.19 17.39
CA SER A 450 15.99 -28.55 17.91
C SER A 450 15.08 -29.43 17.06
N GLU A 451 13.98 -28.90 16.52
CA GLU A 451 13.09 -29.62 15.61
C GLU A 451 13.77 -29.89 14.26
N LEU A 452 14.59 -28.96 13.78
CA LEU A 452 15.36 -29.13 12.55
C LEU A 452 16.43 -30.21 12.71
N ASP A 453 17.10 -30.27 13.85
CA ASP A 453 18.06 -31.33 14.18
C ASP A 453 17.40 -32.71 14.23
N MET A 454 16.22 -32.80 14.88
CA MET A 454 15.43 -34.03 14.91
C MET A 454 14.98 -34.45 13.52
N LEU A 455 14.59 -33.48 12.68
CA LEU A 455 14.14 -33.74 11.31
C LEU A 455 15.30 -34.16 10.41
N TYR A 456 16.50 -33.60 10.61
CA TYR A 456 17.74 -34.05 9.97
C TYR A 456 18.05 -35.51 10.34
N TYR A 457 18.08 -35.83 11.64
CA TYR A 457 18.31 -37.19 12.11
C TYR A 457 17.28 -38.17 11.56
N TYR A 458 16.01 -37.79 11.57
CA TYR A 458 14.93 -38.59 11.00
C TYR A 458 15.14 -38.85 9.50
N LEU A 459 15.46 -37.82 8.71
CA LEU A 459 15.67 -37.97 7.27
C LEU A 459 16.92 -38.78 6.93
N GLN A 460 17.99 -38.68 7.72
CA GLN A 460 19.19 -39.51 7.52
C GLN A 460 18.90 -40.99 7.78
N ASN A 461 18.19 -41.30 8.85
CA ASN A 461 17.88 -42.69 9.22
C ASN A 461 16.73 -43.27 8.39
N SER A 462 15.89 -42.42 7.81
CA SER A 462 14.72 -42.81 7.01
C SER A 462 14.95 -42.61 5.51
N ALA A 463 16.18 -42.32 5.05
CA ALA A 463 16.46 -42.00 3.65
C ALA A 463 16.04 -43.11 2.65
N ASN A 464 15.88 -44.34 3.15
CA ASN A 464 15.43 -45.50 2.38
C ASN A 464 14.06 -46.04 2.83
N GLN A 465 13.38 -45.38 3.78
CA GLN A 465 12.08 -45.80 4.28
C GLN A 465 10.96 -45.06 3.56
N TYR A 466 9.90 -45.79 3.22
CA TYR A 466 8.71 -45.20 2.63
C TYR A 466 8.06 -44.26 3.64
N VAL A 467 7.80 -43.05 3.19
CA VAL A 467 7.16 -42.00 3.98
C VAL A 467 5.66 -42.06 3.76
N GLU A 468 4.89 -42.08 4.86
CA GLU A 468 3.43 -42.07 4.80
C GLU A 468 2.89 -40.78 4.14
N SER A 469 2.00 -40.96 3.16
CA SER A 469 1.34 -39.86 2.45
C SER A 469 0.26 -39.21 3.29
N LEU A 470 0.18 -37.88 3.25
CA LEU A 470 -0.91 -37.11 3.81
C LEU A 470 -2.12 -37.14 2.89
N TYR A 471 -3.29 -37.38 3.48
CA TYR A 471 -4.56 -37.20 2.80
C TYR A 471 -4.92 -35.70 2.79
N THR A 472 -4.56 -35.01 1.71
CA THR A 472 -4.72 -33.56 1.59
C THR A 472 -4.98 -33.14 0.15
N ASN A 473 -5.52 -31.92 -0.03
CA ASN A 473 -5.78 -31.29 -1.32
C ASN A 473 -4.74 -30.21 -1.68
N ILE A 474 -3.62 -30.13 -0.94
CA ILE A 474 -2.59 -29.12 -1.17
C ILE A 474 -1.97 -29.31 -2.55
N ARG A 475 -2.15 -28.32 -3.42
CA ARG A 475 -1.54 -28.24 -4.76
C ARG A 475 -0.37 -27.28 -4.82
N ILE A 476 -0.34 -26.30 -3.91
CA ILE A 476 0.69 -25.26 -3.87
C ILE A 476 1.37 -25.27 -2.51
N LEU A 477 2.67 -25.56 -2.48
CA LEU A 477 3.51 -25.42 -1.30
C LEU A 477 4.47 -24.24 -1.50
N ALA A 478 4.50 -23.32 -0.56
CA ALA A 478 5.46 -22.23 -0.52
C ALA A 478 6.29 -22.32 0.75
N VAL A 479 7.61 -22.28 0.62
CA VAL A 479 8.53 -22.27 1.77
C VAL A 479 9.32 -20.97 1.68
N GLY A 480 9.20 -20.12 2.71
CA GLY A 480 9.96 -18.89 2.84
C GLY A 480 11.36 -19.16 3.35
N GLY A 481 12.36 -18.46 2.79
CA GLY A 481 13.68 -18.39 3.40
C GLY A 481 13.62 -17.50 4.63
N GLN A 482 13.95 -18.01 5.81
CA GLN A 482 13.98 -17.19 7.02
C GLN A 482 15.32 -16.44 7.09
N SER A 483 15.31 -15.24 7.66
CA SER A 483 16.53 -14.60 8.14
C SER A 483 17.15 -15.49 9.23
N GLY A 484 18.30 -16.12 8.96
CA GLY A 484 18.99 -16.99 9.91
C GLY A 484 18.77 -18.49 9.71
N THR A 485 17.84 -18.93 8.85
CA THR A 485 17.83 -20.36 8.45
C THR A 485 18.99 -20.65 7.51
N THR A 486 19.72 -21.72 7.80
CA THR A 486 20.70 -22.27 6.85
C THR A 486 19.98 -22.85 5.64
N ASP A 487 20.68 -22.88 4.50
CA ASP A 487 20.20 -23.52 3.28
C ASP A 487 19.79 -24.98 3.52
N SER A 488 20.49 -25.67 4.43
CA SER A 488 20.19 -27.03 4.86
C SER A 488 18.82 -27.13 5.54
N HIS A 489 18.50 -26.23 6.48
CA HIS A 489 17.22 -26.22 7.18
C HIS A 489 16.04 -25.99 6.22
N TYR A 490 16.24 -25.09 5.26
CA TYR A 490 15.26 -24.82 4.22
C TYR A 490 14.97 -26.08 3.38
N MET A 491 16.02 -26.78 2.95
CA MET A 491 15.88 -28.02 2.17
C MET A 491 15.23 -29.15 2.98
N LEU A 492 15.54 -29.26 4.27
CA LEU A 492 14.94 -30.26 5.16
C LEU A 492 13.41 -30.13 5.22
N ILE A 493 12.87 -28.92 5.30
CA ILE A 493 11.43 -28.66 5.28
C ILE A 493 10.82 -29.09 3.95
N ILE A 494 11.46 -28.73 2.83
CA ILE A 494 11.02 -29.12 1.50
C ILE A 494 10.98 -30.64 1.39
N HIS A 495 12.05 -31.33 1.79
CA HIS A 495 12.11 -32.80 1.74
C HIS A 495 10.99 -33.42 2.56
N PHE A 496 10.80 -32.94 3.79
CA PHE A 496 9.82 -33.48 4.71
C PHE A 496 8.39 -33.44 4.17
N LEU A 497 7.98 -32.34 3.55
CA LEU A 497 6.59 -32.14 3.09
C LEU A 497 6.32 -32.63 1.68
N THR A 498 7.24 -32.41 0.74
CA THR A 498 7.00 -32.77 -0.68
C THR A 498 6.82 -34.27 -0.89
N LEU A 499 7.57 -35.09 -0.14
CA LEU A 499 7.41 -36.56 -0.15
C LEU A 499 6.03 -36.99 0.37
N ARG A 500 5.44 -36.20 1.28
CA ARG A 500 4.18 -36.50 1.97
C ARG A 500 2.94 -35.95 1.30
N ILE A 501 3.05 -35.12 0.25
CA ILE A 501 1.89 -34.46 -0.37
C ILE A 501 1.75 -34.94 -1.83
N PRO A 502 1.01 -36.04 -2.09
CA PRO A 502 0.84 -36.57 -3.44
C PRO A 502 0.13 -35.62 -4.41
N SER A 503 -0.72 -34.73 -3.89
CA SER A 503 -1.49 -33.75 -4.67
C SER A 503 -0.68 -32.53 -5.13
N LEU A 504 0.61 -32.46 -4.79
CA LEU A 504 1.42 -31.28 -5.03
C LEU A 504 1.66 -31.05 -6.53
N GLU A 505 1.32 -29.87 -7.03
CA GLU A 505 1.52 -29.47 -8.43
C GLU A 505 2.57 -28.37 -8.56
N ARG A 506 2.67 -27.49 -7.56
CA ARG A 506 3.51 -26.28 -7.60
C ARG A 506 4.29 -26.12 -6.31
N LEU A 507 5.60 -25.93 -6.44
CA LEU A 507 6.48 -25.61 -5.34
C LEU A 507 7.08 -24.21 -5.56
N LEU A 508 6.78 -23.29 -4.66
CA LEU A 508 7.35 -21.94 -4.63
C LEU A 508 8.59 -21.97 -3.74
N ALA A 509 9.76 -21.73 -4.34
CA ALA A 509 11.03 -21.72 -3.65
C ALA A 509 11.90 -20.54 -4.07
N GLY A 510 12.77 -20.06 -3.18
CA GLY A 510 13.75 -19.03 -3.52
C GLY A 510 14.63 -19.47 -4.69
N SER A 511 14.90 -18.58 -5.64
CA SER A 511 15.61 -18.89 -6.88
C SER A 511 16.98 -19.53 -6.66
N GLN A 512 17.66 -19.16 -5.56
CA GLN A 512 18.94 -19.72 -5.14
C GLN A 512 18.87 -21.23 -4.83
N TYR A 513 17.70 -21.75 -4.47
CA TYR A 513 17.49 -23.15 -4.12
C TYR A 513 17.02 -24.01 -5.28
N HIS A 514 16.70 -23.43 -6.44
CA HIS A 514 16.06 -24.16 -7.54
C HIS A 514 16.88 -25.35 -8.03
N ALA A 515 18.20 -25.22 -8.10
CA ALA A 515 19.07 -26.33 -8.52
C ALA A 515 19.01 -27.50 -7.54
N TYR A 516 19.11 -27.21 -6.24
CA TYR A 516 19.04 -28.23 -5.19
C TYR A 516 17.67 -28.91 -5.15
N VAL A 517 16.58 -28.13 -5.26
CA VAL A 517 15.23 -28.67 -5.27
C VAL A 517 14.98 -29.53 -6.52
N ARG A 518 15.46 -29.13 -7.71
CA ARG A 518 15.34 -29.98 -8.92
C ARG A 518 16.07 -31.31 -8.77
N ASN A 519 17.29 -31.28 -8.26
CA ASN A 519 18.08 -32.48 -8.05
C ASN A 519 17.38 -33.42 -7.06
N PHE A 520 16.85 -32.88 -5.96
CA PHE A 520 16.06 -33.62 -4.99
C PHE A 520 14.82 -34.26 -5.63
N LEU A 521 13.99 -33.48 -6.34
CA LEU A 521 12.77 -34.00 -6.98
C LEU A 521 13.10 -35.13 -7.96
N GLY A 522 14.14 -34.94 -8.79
CA GLY A 522 14.60 -35.95 -9.75
C GLY A 522 15.10 -37.23 -9.07
N PHE A 523 15.84 -37.11 -7.98
CA PHE A 523 16.36 -38.25 -7.23
C PHE A 523 15.25 -39.12 -6.62
N PHE A 524 14.20 -38.50 -6.07
CA PHE A 524 13.11 -39.21 -5.40
C PHE A 524 11.94 -39.60 -6.31
N THR A 525 11.95 -39.21 -7.58
CA THR A 525 10.83 -39.48 -8.52
C THR A 525 10.54 -40.97 -8.69
N SER A 526 11.55 -41.84 -8.61
CA SER A 526 11.36 -43.30 -8.74
C SER A 526 10.58 -43.89 -7.56
N GLN A 527 10.75 -43.35 -6.36
CA GLN A 527 10.07 -43.78 -5.14
C GLN A 527 8.73 -43.04 -4.95
N TYR A 528 8.65 -41.79 -5.42
CA TYR A 528 7.50 -40.90 -5.26
C TYR A 528 7.11 -40.33 -6.63
N PRO A 529 6.34 -41.08 -7.45
CA PRO A 529 6.06 -40.72 -8.84
C PRO A 529 5.35 -39.38 -9.03
N HIS A 530 4.60 -38.90 -8.04
CA HIS A 530 3.91 -37.61 -8.10
C HIS A 530 4.87 -36.42 -8.25
N LEU A 531 6.11 -36.56 -7.76
CA LEU A 531 7.14 -35.52 -7.85
C LEU A 531 7.52 -35.16 -9.29
N ALA A 532 7.33 -36.07 -10.25
CA ALA A 532 7.59 -35.82 -11.66
C ALA A 532 6.74 -34.65 -12.22
N ASN A 533 5.57 -34.40 -11.63
CA ASN A 533 4.62 -33.39 -12.07
C ASN A 533 4.77 -32.04 -11.36
N VAL A 534 5.65 -31.96 -10.34
CA VAL A 534 5.83 -30.75 -9.53
C VAL A 534 6.59 -29.69 -10.32
N LYS A 535 5.96 -28.54 -10.52
CA LYS A 535 6.57 -27.38 -11.19
C LYS A 535 7.16 -26.40 -10.18
N LEU A 536 8.40 -25.97 -10.45
CA LEU A 536 9.10 -24.99 -9.63
C LEU A 536 8.85 -23.57 -10.11
N TYR A 537 8.55 -22.69 -9.16
CA TYR A 537 8.41 -21.26 -9.38
C TYR A 537 9.21 -20.49 -8.33
N ASN A 538 9.55 -19.23 -8.64
CA ASN A 538 10.08 -18.33 -7.64
C ASN A 538 8.98 -18.02 -6.62
N ASN A 539 9.34 -18.14 -5.34
CA ASN A 539 8.53 -17.63 -4.23
C ASN A 539 8.57 -16.10 -4.21
#